data_AF-A0A098E9A1-F1
#
_entry.id   AF-A0A098E9A1-F1
#
_cell.length_a   1.000
_cell.length_b   1.000
_cell.length_c   1.000
_cell.angle_alpha   90.00
_cell.angle_beta   90.00
_cell.angle_gamma   90.00
#
_symmetry.space_group_name_H-M   'P 1'
#
loop_
_entity.id
_entity.type
_entity.pdbx_description
1 polymer ?
#
loop_
_entity_poly.entity_id
_entity_poly.type
_entity_poly.pdbx_seq_one_letter_code
_entity_poly.pdbx_strand_id
1 'polypeptide(L)'
;MVQLINESKELAKIVKEKKIQRDTLNKESRAPYNILEEHLKNTYEKLLTYDISIDYEKDLFERIFLLRERVIKSKNANDTHVAMTEIYTSLKQIDCKIIDVQTKLTEEWTNLKKMYDGVKDAYESIKKMRGSADVQHEIVLQNYAKLIQYKDMVARLRNEIQLINGQMTLLEEELEKIKADKEKAKMKERYKSVKESIKDKLAGKKHRFTIDEMRVLLESGE
;
A
#
# COMPACT_ATOMS: atom_id res chain seq x y z
N MET A 1 -32.01 3.17 5.18
CA MET A 1 -32.25 4.63 5.33
C MET A 1 -33.45 5.10 4.51
N VAL A 2 -33.51 4.87 3.18
CA VAL A 2 -34.64 5.27 2.33
C VAL A 2 -35.99 4.74 2.83
N GLN A 3 -36.05 3.46 3.22
CA GLN A 3 -37.27 2.86 3.77
C GLN A 3 -37.76 3.55 5.05
N LEU A 4 -36.86 3.85 6.00
CA LEU A 4 -37.19 4.57 7.25
C LEU A 4 -37.69 5.99 6.97
N ILE A 5 -37.09 6.68 6.00
CA ILE A 5 -37.52 8.02 5.59
C ILE A 5 -38.93 7.97 4.97
N ASN A 6 -39.22 6.97 4.14
CA ASN A 6 -40.55 6.81 3.56
C ASN A 6 -41.60 6.48 4.63
N GLU A 7 -41.26 5.58 5.56
CA GLU A 7 -42.12 5.24 6.70
C GLU A 7 -42.41 6.47 7.58
N SER A 8 -41.39 7.27 7.89
CA SER A 8 -41.55 8.54 8.62
C SER A 8 -42.50 9.51 7.89
N LYS A 9 -42.36 9.65 6.56
CA LYS A 9 -43.25 10.51 5.75
C LYS A 9 -44.70 10.04 5.77
N GLU A 10 -44.95 8.74 5.64
CA GLU A 10 -46.30 8.18 5.68
C GLU A 10 -46.94 8.38 7.06
N LEU A 11 -46.22 8.10 8.15
CA LEU A 11 -46.73 8.33 9.49
C LEU A 11 -47.00 9.82 9.77
N ALA A 12 -46.14 10.72 9.28
CA ALA A 12 -46.36 12.17 9.40
C ALA A 12 -47.63 12.63 8.67
N LYS A 13 -47.94 12.02 7.52
CA LYS A 13 -49.19 12.27 6.79
C LYS A 13 -50.40 11.80 7.57
N ILE A 14 -50.36 10.58 8.11
CA ILE A 14 -51.45 10.02 8.94
C ILE A 14 -51.69 10.90 10.18
N VAL A 15 -50.63 11.39 10.83
CA VAL A 15 -50.74 12.33 11.96
C VAL A 15 -51.46 13.61 11.56
N LYS A 16 -51.12 14.18 10.40
CA LYS A 16 -51.77 15.40 9.89
C LYS A 16 -53.26 15.17 9.65
N GLU A 17 -53.63 14.03 9.05
CA GLU A 17 -55.02 13.65 8.80
C GLU A 17 -55.81 13.44 10.11
N LYS A 18 -55.25 12.68 11.07
CA LYS A 18 -55.86 12.48 12.39
C LYS A 18 -55.98 13.78 13.18
N LYS A 19 -55.02 14.69 13.06
CA LYS A 19 -55.11 16.02 13.68
C LYS A 19 -56.31 16.80 13.14
N ILE A 20 -56.50 16.82 11.82
CA ILE A 20 -57.66 17.48 11.19
C ILE A 20 -58.95 16.84 11.70
N GLN A 21 -59.04 15.51 11.71
CA GLN A 21 -60.20 14.79 12.21
C GLN A 21 -60.53 15.14 13.67
N ARG A 22 -59.52 15.10 14.55
CA ARG A 22 -59.66 15.48 15.97
C ARG A 22 -60.14 16.93 16.11
N ASP A 23 -59.55 17.85 15.37
CA ASP A 23 -59.86 19.28 15.46
C ASP A 23 -61.30 19.56 14.97
N THR A 24 -61.77 18.84 13.95
CA THR A 24 -63.19 18.89 13.51
C THR A 24 -64.12 18.36 14.61
N LEU A 25 -63.84 17.20 15.20
CA LEU A 25 -64.66 16.64 16.27
C LEU A 25 -64.70 17.55 17.52
N ASN A 26 -63.59 18.19 17.87
CA ASN A 26 -63.53 19.17 18.96
C ASN A 26 -64.37 20.42 18.69
N LYS A 27 -64.38 20.91 17.44
CA LYS A 27 -65.24 22.04 17.04
C LYS A 27 -66.73 21.70 17.17
N GLU A 28 -67.10 20.46 16.87
CA GLU A 28 -68.47 19.99 16.94
C GLU A 28 -68.93 19.69 18.39
N SER A 29 -68.06 19.13 19.23
CA SER A 29 -68.39 18.85 20.64
C SER A 29 -68.46 20.13 21.49
N ARG A 30 -67.63 21.14 21.17
CA ARG A 30 -67.52 22.45 21.86
C ARG A 30 -67.17 22.40 23.35
N ALA A 31 -66.90 21.21 23.90
CA ALA A 31 -66.50 21.03 25.29
C ALA A 31 -65.80 19.67 25.49
N PRO A 32 -64.94 19.56 26.52
CA PRO A 32 -64.30 18.31 26.92
C PRO A 32 -65.30 17.22 27.29
N TYR A 33 -64.89 15.95 27.10
CA TYR A 33 -65.73 14.78 27.34
C TYR A 33 -66.31 14.76 28.76
N ASN A 34 -65.46 14.93 29.78
CA ASN A 34 -65.87 14.85 31.19
C ASN A 34 -66.98 15.87 31.54
N ILE A 35 -66.86 17.10 31.02
CA ILE A 35 -67.83 18.17 31.28
C ILE A 35 -69.17 17.85 30.60
N LEU A 36 -69.12 17.37 29.36
CA LEU A 36 -70.33 17.01 28.61
C LEU A 36 -71.02 15.78 29.20
N GLU A 37 -70.25 14.79 29.65
CA GLU A 37 -70.76 13.58 30.30
C GLU A 37 -71.44 13.91 31.64
N GLU A 38 -70.80 14.75 32.46
CA GLU A 38 -71.39 15.22 33.71
C GLU A 38 -72.66 16.04 33.46
N HIS A 39 -72.63 16.96 32.49
CA HIS A 39 -73.81 17.73 32.11
C HIS A 39 -74.94 16.82 31.62
N LEU A 40 -74.62 15.77 30.85
CA LEU A 40 -75.60 14.80 30.37
C LEU A 40 -76.22 14.01 31.51
N LYS A 41 -75.40 13.55 32.46
CA LYS A 41 -75.86 12.86 33.66
C LYS A 41 -76.81 13.73 34.48
N ASN A 42 -76.43 14.98 34.73
CA ASN A 42 -77.26 15.93 35.48
C ASN A 42 -78.57 16.26 34.74
N THR A 43 -78.55 16.27 33.40
CA THR A 43 -79.76 16.50 32.60
C THR A 43 -80.70 15.28 32.64
N TYR A 44 -80.17 14.06 32.58
CA TYR A 44 -80.96 12.85 32.79
C TYR A 44 -81.57 12.77 34.18
N GLU A 45 -80.78 13.11 35.21
CA GLU A 45 -81.27 13.14 36.58
C GLU A 45 -82.44 14.11 36.72
N LYS A 46 -82.32 15.33 36.18
CA LYS A 46 -83.42 16.31 36.13
C LYS A 46 -84.69 15.78 35.48
N LEU A 47 -84.56 15.07 34.35
CA LEU A 47 -85.71 14.49 33.66
C LEU A 47 -86.41 13.40 34.47
N LEU A 48 -85.65 12.60 35.23
CA LEU A 48 -86.14 11.39 35.87
C LEU A 48 -86.63 11.60 37.31
N THR A 49 -86.06 12.56 38.04
CA THR A 49 -86.33 12.71 39.49
C THR A 49 -87.10 13.97 39.86
N TYR A 50 -87.13 14.99 39.01
CA TYR A 50 -87.78 16.26 39.33
C TYR A 50 -89.18 16.32 38.73
N ASP A 51 -90.14 16.84 39.49
CA ASP A 51 -91.46 17.18 38.98
C ASP A 51 -91.38 18.49 38.20
N ILE A 52 -91.55 18.41 36.89
CA ILE A 52 -91.34 19.51 35.94
C ILE A 52 -92.54 19.66 35.00
N SER A 53 -92.72 20.87 34.46
CA SER A 53 -93.75 21.12 33.44
C SER A 53 -93.48 20.30 32.18
N ILE A 54 -94.55 19.82 31.54
CA ILE A 54 -94.53 19.05 30.28
C ILE A 54 -93.76 19.79 29.18
N ASP A 55 -93.87 21.12 29.09
CA ASP A 55 -93.15 21.91 28.09
C ASP A 55 -91.64 21.91 28.34
N TYR A 56 -91.24 21.96 29.62
CA TYR A 56 -89.83 21.88 30.01
C TYR A 56 -89.29 20.46 29.80
N GLU A 57 -90.09 19.43 30.07
CA GLU A 57 -89.72 18.03 29.83
C GLU A 57 -89.40 17.77 28.35
N LYS A 58 -90.24 18.28 27.43
CA LYS A 58 -90.00 18.17 25.98
C LYS A 58 -88.71 18.86 25.55
N ASP A 59 -88.48 20.10 25.99
CA ASP A 59 -87.23 20.83 25.71
C ASP A 59 -86.00 20.11 26.29
N LEU A 60 -86.12 19.55 27.50
CA LEU A 60 -85.03 18.79 28.12
C LEU A 60 -84.72 17.51 27.32
N PHE A 61 -85.75 16.82 26.84
CA PHE A 61 -85.63 15.61 26.04
C PHE A 61 -84.89 15.89 24.73
N GLU A 62 -85.25 16.95 24.00
CA GLU A 62 -84.53 17.37 22.78
C GLU A 62 -83.07 17.72 23.07
N ARG A 63 -82.81 18.46 24.17
CA ARG A 63 -81.45 18.81 24.58
C ARG A 63 -80.59 17.61 24.91
N ILE A 64 -81.16 16.55 25.50
CA ILE A 64 -80.44 15.32 25.81
C ILE A 64 -79.87 14.67 24.55
N PHE A 65 -80.62 14.64 23.44
CA PHE A 65 -80.10 14.09 22.17
C PHE A 65 -78.94 14.90 21.64
N LEU A 66 -79.08 16.22 21.57
CA LEU A 66 -78.01 17.12 21.13
C LEU A 66 -76.76 16.98 22.00
N LEU A 67 -76.95 16.88 23.31
CA LEU A 67 -75.85 16.75 24.26
C LEU A 67 -75.17 15.38 24.15
N ARG A 68 -75.93 14.31 23.96
CA ARG A 68 -75.41 12.95 23.72
C ARG A 68 -74.56 12.88 22.45
N GLU A 69 -75.01 13.50 21.36
CA GLU A 69 -74.19 13.58 20.14
C GLU A 69 -72.86 14.30 20.39
N ARG A 70 -72.89 15.40 21.14
CA ARG A 70 -71.67 16.14 21.52
C ARG A 70 -70.74 15.30 22.39
N VAL A 71 -71.27 14.53 23.35
CA VAL A 71 -70.48 13.59 24.17
C VAL A 71 -69.78 12.56 23.28
N ILE A 72 -70.50 11.92 22.36
CA ILE A 72 -69.93 10.93 21.44
C ILE A 72 -68.79 11.54 20.61
N LYS A 73 -69.01 12.74 20.06
CA LYS A 73 -67.98 13.45 19.28
C LYS A 73 -66.75 13.80 20.12
N SER A 74 -66.95 14.24 21.37
CA SER A 74 -65.86 14.56 22.30
C SER A 74 -65.04 13.30 22.66
N LYS A 75 -65.72 12.17 22.90
CA LYS A 75 -65.05 10.88 23.12
C LYS A 75 -64.20 10.47 21.93
N ASN A 76 -64.79 10.50 20.72
CA ASN A 76 -64.09 10.16 19.49
C ASN A 76 -62.88 11.08 19.23
N ALA A 77 -62.97 12.36 19.59
CA ALA A 77 -61.84 13.29 19.51
C ALA A 77 -60.70 12.87 20.45
N ASN A 78 -61.04 12.44 21.67
CA ASN A 78 -60.06 11.95 22.63
C ASN A 78 -59.38 10.67 22.15
N ASP A 79 -60.15 9.70 21.66
CA ASP A 79 -59.62 8.45 21.09
C ASP A 79 -58.68 8.73 19.89
N THR A 80 -59.07 9.68 19.04
CA THR A 80 -58.22 10.13 17.92
C THR A 80 -56.93 10.77 18.42
N HIS A 81 -56.98 11.52 19.53
CA HIS A 81 -55.81 12.14 20.13
C HIS A 81 -54.83 11.09 20.72
N VAL A 82 -55.35 10.06 21.39
CA VAL A 82 -54.54 8.95 21.92
C VAL A 82 -53.83 8.23 20.78
N ALA A 83 -54.57 7.81 19.74
CA ALA A 83 -53.99 7.15 18.57
C ALA A 83 -52.93 8.02 17.86
N MET A 84 -53.17 9.34 17.75
CA MET A 84 -52.19 10.26 17.19
C MET A 84 -50.91 10.32 18.04
N THR A 85 -51.03 10.25 19.36
CA THR A 85 -49.89 10.30 20.28
C THR A 85 -49.02 9.05 20.16
N GLU A 86 -49.63 7.87 19.98
CA GLU A 86 -48.91 6.62 19.71
C GLU A 86 -48.10 6.69 18.40
N ILE A 87 -48.69 7.27 17.35
CA ILE A 87 -47.99 7.48 16.07
C ILE A 87 -46.84 8.48 16.24
N TYR A 88 -47.02 9.54 17.02
CA TYR A 88 -45.93 10.48 17.34
C TYR A 88 -44.76 9.80 18.06
N THR A 89 -45.05 8.89 18.98
CA THR A 89 -44.01 8.08 19.64
C THR A 89 -43.26 7.20 18.63
N SER A 90 -43.99 6.58 17.70
CA SER A 90 -43.42 5.77 16.63
C SER A 90 -42.52 6.61 15.70
N LEU A 91 -42.94 7.83 15.34
CA LEU A 91 -42.13 8.78 14.57
C LEU A 91 -40.81 9.11 15.27
N LYS A 92 -40.84 9.40 16.57
CA LYS A 92 -39.62 9.66 17.36
C LYS A 92 -38.65 8.47 17.32
N GLN A 93 -39.16 7.25 17.39
CA GLN A 93 -38.32 6.05 17.31
C GLN A 93 -37.67 5.90 15.94
N ILE A 94 -38.39 6.21 14.85
CA ILE A 94 -37.83 6.20 13.50
C ILE A 94 -36.76 7.27 13.36
N ASP A 95 -36.98 8.47 13.88
CA ASP A 95 -35.99 9.56 13.84
C ASP A 95 -34.70 9.16 14.57
N CYS A 96 -34.81 8.53 15.76
CA CYS A 96 -33.65 7.97 16.46
C CYS A 96 -32.89 6.95 15.61
N LYS A 97 -33.60 6.01 14.96
CA LYS A 97 -32.98 5.01 14.07
C LYS A 97 -32.28 5.67 12.88
N ILE A 98 -32.85 6.74 12.31
CA ILE A 98 -32.22 7.48 11.21
C ILE A 98 -30.91 8.13 11.68
N ILE A 99 -30.93 8.77 12.85
CA ILE A 99 -29.74 9.38 13.45
C ILE A 99 -28.66 8.32 13.69
N ASP A 100 -29.01 7.16 14.28
CA ASP A 100 -28.06 6.07 14.54
C ASP A 100 -27.40 5.56 13.25
N VAL A 101 -28.19 5.36 12.19
CA VAL A 101 -27.66 4.93 10.89
C VAL A 101 -26.74 5.99 10.30
N GLN A 102 -27.09 7.27 10.43
CA GLN A 102 -26.28 8.37 9.92
C GLN A 102 -24.95 8.50 10.67
N THR A 103 -24.95 8.33 11.99
CA THR A 103 -23.73 8.31 12.81
C THR A 103 -22.81 7.18 12.37
N LYS A 104 -23.32 5.95 12.25
CA LYS A 104 -22.53 4.79 11.77
C LYS A 104 -21.95 5.02 10.38
N LEU A 105 -22.75 5.58 9.46
CA LEU A 105 -22.28 5.88 8.11
C LEU A 105 -21.12 6.91 8.12
N THR A 106 -21.19 7.90 9.01
CA THR A 106 -20.16 8.92 9.17
C THR A 106 -18.87 8.33 9.74
N GLU A 107 -18.99 7.42 10.71
CA GLU A 107 -17.87 6.66 11.27
C GLU A 107 -17.19 5.81 10.19
N GLU A 108 -17.96 5.02 9.43
CA GLU A 108 -17.43 4.22 8.33
C GLU A 108 -16.74 5.07 7.27
N TRP A 109 -17.33 6.22 6.91
CA TRP A 109 -16.73 7.16 5.97
C TRP A 109 -15.39 7.72 6.47
N THR A 110 -15.30 8.10 7.75
CA THR A 110 -14.05 8.60 8.33
C THR A 110 -12.97 7.52 8.40
N ASN A 111 -13.34 6.27 8.69
CA ASN A 111 -12.42 5.13 8.64
C ASN A 111 -11.92 4.87 7.22
N LEU A 112 -12.81 4.86 6.23
CA LEU A 112 -12.44 4.69 4.82
C LEU A 112 -11.47 5.77 4.36
N LYS A 113 -11.71 7.03 4.74
CA LYS A 113 -10.81 8.14 4.43
C LYS A 113 -9.41 7.94 5.01
N LYS A 114 -9.30 7.51 6.27
CA LYS A 114 -8.01 7.20 6.89
C LYS A 114 -7.27 6.08 6.15
N MET A 115 -7.98 5.03 5.76
CA MET A 115 -7.39 3.93 4.99
C MET A 115 -6.91 4.41 3.62
N TYR A 116 -7.70 5.23 2.92
CA TYR A 116 -7.31 5.83 1.65
C TYR A 116 -6.04 6.69 1.76
N ASP A 117 -5.97 7.54 2.79
CA ASP A 117 -4.79 8.36 3.05
C ASP A 117 -3.55 7.46 3.32
N GLY A 118 -3.70 6.39 4.10
CA GLY A 118 -2.63 5.41 4.33
C GLY A 118 -2.16 4.69 3.07
N VAL A 119 -3.09 4.32 2.17
CA VAL A 119 -2.75 3.73 0.86
C VAL A 119 -1.98 4.72 -0.01
N LYS A 120 -2.39 5.99 -0.01
CA LYS A 120 -1.72 7.05 -0.75
C LYS A 120 -0.27 7.23 -0.27
N ASP A 121 -0.06 7.27 1.04
CA ASP A 121 1.28 7.40 1.63
C ASP A 121 2.17 6.19 1.27
N ALA A 122 1.62 4.98 1.34
CA ALA A 122 2.31 3.76 0.94
C ALA A 122 2.71 3.80 -0.55
N TYR A 123 1.82 4.26 -1.43
CA TYR A 123 2.09 4.42 -2.86
C TYR A 123 3.22 5.42 -3.12
N GLU A 124 3.21 6.57 -2.45
CA GLU A 124 4.28 7.57 -2.56
C GLU A 124 5.63 7.02 -2.08
N SER A 125 5.63 6.24 -1.00
CA SER A 125 6.83 5.56 -0.49
C SER A 125 7.39 4.56 -1.51
N ILE A 126 6.52 3.71 -2.08
CA ILE A 126 6.90 2.75 -3.13
C ILE A 126 7.48 3.48 -4.34
N LYS A 127 6.87 4.59 -4.77
CA LYS A 127 7.36 5.39 -5.88
C LYS A 127 8.77 5.93 -5.62
N LYS A 128 9.05 6.41 -4.40
CA LYS A 128 10.40 6.88 -4.00
C LYS A 128 11.41 5.73 -4.00
N MET A 129 11.05 4.58 -3.44
CA MET A 129 11.92 3.40 -3.44
C MET A 129 12.25 2.94 -4.86
N ARG A 130 11.27 2.91 -5.75
CA ARG A 130 11.47 2.58 -7.17
C ARG A 130 12.46 3.55 -7.83
N GLY A 131 12.26 4.86 -7.66
CA GLY A 131 13.19 5.85 -8.21
C GLY A 131 14.62 5.67 -7.67
N SER A 132 14.78 5.32 -6.39
CA SER A 132 16.10 5.03 -5.83
C SER A 132 16.72 3.75 -6.41
N ALA A 133 15.91 2.70 -6.62
CA ALA A 133 16.37 1.46 -7.22
C ALA A 133 16.81 1.67 -8.68
N ASP A 134 16.08 2.48 -9.45
CA ASP A 134 16.43 2.82 -10.82
C ASP A 134 17.80 3.53 -10.89
N VAL A 135 18.06 4.49 -9.98
CA VAL A 135 19.37 5.16 -9.88
C VAL A 135 20.48 4.18 -9.52
N GLN A 136 20.25 3.28 -8.58
CA GLN A 136 21.25 2.26 -8.21
C GLN A 136 21.52 1.29 -9.36
N HIS A 137 20.48 0.90 -10.10
CA HIS A 137 20.63 0.04 -11.28
C HIS A 137 21.50 0.70 -12.34
N GLU A 138 21.29 1.99 -12.62
CA GLU A 138 22.11 2.76 -13.55
C GLU A 138 23.58 2.79 -13.13
N ILE A 139 23.88 3.01 -11.84
CA ILE A 139 25.25 2.97 -11.31
C ILE A 139 25.89 1.59 -11.53
N VAL A 140 25.14 0.51 -11.30
CA VAL A 140 25.62 -0.86 -11.53
C VAL A 140 25.96 -1.09 -13.00
N LEU A 141 25.11 -0.65 -13.93
CA LEU A 141 25.37 -0.75 -15.37
C LEU A 141 26.65 0.00 -15.77
N GLN A 142 26.84 1.22 -15.26
CA GLN A 142 28.06 1.99 -15.50
C GLN A 142 29.32 1.30 -14.96
N ASN A 143 29.22 0.68 -13.79
CA ASN A 143 30.34 -0.08 -13.22
C ASN A 143 30.66 -1.33 -14.04
N TYR A 144 29.64 -2.06 -14.54
CA TYR A 144 29.85 -3.19 -15.44
C TYR A 144 30.55 -2.76 -16.74
N ALA A 145 30.15 -1.63 -17.32
CA ALA A 145 30.80 -1.09 -18.51
C ALA A 145 32.30 -0.80 -18.27
N LYS A 146 32.65 -0.18 -17.13
CA LYS A 146 34.05 0.05 -16.74
C LYS A 146 34.81 -1.28 -16.53
N LEU A 147 34.17 -2.27 -15.91
CA LEU A 147 34.78 -3.57 -15.65
C LEU A 147 35.13 -4.29 -16.97
N ILE A 148 34.27 -4.20 -17.97
CA ILE A 148 34.54 -4.72 -19.32
C ILE A 148 35.77 -4.02 -19.92
N GLN A 149 35.84 -2.68 -19.85
CA GLN A 149 37.00 -1.92 -20.35
C GLN A 149 38.31 -2.35 -19.65
N TYR A 150 38.28 -2.54 -18.33
CA TYR A 150 39.45 -3.01 -17.58
C TYR A 150 39.82 -4.44 -17.95
N LYS A 151 38.84 -5.32 -18.15
CA LYS A 151 39.07 -6.70 -18.60
C LYS A 151 39.80 -6.72 -19.95
N ASP A 152 39.38 -5.88 -20.90
CA ASP A 152 40.01 -5.77 -22.22
C ASP A 152 41.43 -5.19 -22.14
N MET A 153 41.65 -4.22 -21.24
CA MET A 153 42.98 -3.68 -20.97
C MET A 153 43.93 -4.73 -20.38
N VAL A 154 43.45 -5.51 -19.40
CA VAL A 154 44.23 -6.61 -18.80
C VAL A 154 44.55 -7.69 -19.84
N ALA A 155 43.61 -8.02 -20.73
CA ALA A 155 43.85 -8.98 -21.80
C ALA A 155 44.95 -8.49 -22.76
N ARG A 156 44.93 -7.21 -23.16
CA ARG A 156 45.98 -6.61 -23.98
C ARG A 156 47.35 -6.65 -23.30
N LEU A 157 47.44 -6.20 -22.05
CA LEU A 157 48.69 -6.22 -21.28
C LEU A 157 49.24 -7.64 -21.11
N ARG A 158 48.39 -8.65 -20.91
CA ARG A 158 48.82 -10.05 -20.86
C ARG A 158 49.44 -10.51 -22.17
N ASN A 159 48.84 -10.14 -23.31
CA ASN A 159 49.39 -10.48 -24.63
C ASN A 159 50.72 -9.77 -24.88
N GLU A 160 50.86 -8.50 -24.48
CA GLU A 160 52.12 -7.75 -24.56
C GLU A 160 53.22 -8.40 -23.72
N ILE A 161 52.92 -8.80 -22.48
CA ILE A 161 53.86 -9.53 -21.61
C ILE A 161 54.30 -10.84 -22.26
N GLN A 162 53.37 -11.60 -22.86
CA GLN A 162 53.70 -12.84 -23.55
C GLN A 162 54.65 -12.60 -24.74
N LEU A 163 54.41 -11.55 -25.53
CA LEU A 163 55.29 -11.17 -26.64
C LEU A 163 56.69 -10.80 -26.17
N ILE A 164 56.80 -9.97 -25.12
CA ILE A 164 58.08 -9.57 -24.53
C ILE A 164 58.83 -10.78 -24.00
N ASN A 165 58.16 -11.68 -23.27
CA ASN A 165 58.77 -12.91 -22.78
C ASN A 165 59.29 -13.79 -23.93
N GLY A 166 58.54 -13.92 -25.02
CA GLY A 166 59.00 -14.63 -26.22
C GLY A 166 60.26 -13.99 -26.83
N GLN A 167 60.30 -12.65 -26.94
CA GLN A 167 61.49 -11.93 -27.40
C GLN A 167 62.69 -12.12 -26.47
N MET A 168 62.48 -12.07 -25.15
CA MET A 168 63.54 -12.32 -24.17
C MET A 168 64.12 -13.73 -24.31
N THR A 169 63.28 -14.75 -24.47
CA THR A 169 63.77 -16.13 -24.65
C THR A 169 64.65 -16.29 -25.89
N LEU A 170 64.32 -15.63 -27.00
CA LEU A 170 65.15 -15.65 -28.21
C LEU A 170 66.51 -14.98 -27.99
N LEU A 171 66.52 -13.83 -27.30
CA LEU A 171 67.76 -13.12 -26.97
C LEU A 171 68.64 -13.94 -26.01
N GLU A 172 68.05 -14.65 -25.05
CA GLU A 172 68.77 -15.56 -24.16
C GLU A 172 69.42 -16.71 -24.94
N GLU A 173 68.70 -17.31 -25.89
CA GLU A 173 69.26 -18.33 -26.79
C GLU A 173 70.41 -17.79 -27.65
N GLU A 174 70.27 -16.57 -28.19
CA GLU A 174 71.34 -15.92 -28.95
C GLU A 174 72.57 -15.64 -28.08
N LEU A 175 72.37 -15.16 -26.84
CA LEU A 175 73.46 -14.94 -25.89
C LEU A 175 74.18 -16.25 -25.55
N GLU A 176 73.46 -17.35 -25.36
CA GLU A 176 74.07 -18.66 -25.14
C GLU A 176 74.86 -19.16 -26.35
N LYS A 177 74.35 -18.96 -27.58
CA LYS A 177 75.12 -19.25 -28.80
C LYS A 177 76.41 -18.43 -28.88
N ILE A 178 76.34 -17.13 -28.59
CA ILE A 178 77.51 -16.24 -28.59
C ILE A 178 78.52 -16.68 -27.54
N LYS A 179 78.08 -17.08 -26.33
CA LYS A 179 78.96 -17.62 -25.28
C LYS A 179 79.63 -18.90 -25.73
N ALA A 180 78.88 -19.85 -26.28
CA ALA A 180 79.41 -21.11 -26.79
C ALA A 180 80.42 -20.88 -27.93
N ASP A 181 80.16 -19.96 -28.85
CA ASP A 181 81.08 -19.61 -29.93
C ASP A 181 82.34 -18.91 -29.42
N LYS A 182 82.22 -18.03 -28.42
CA LYS A 182 83.38 -17.44 -27.73
C LYS A 182 84.23 -18.50 -27.02
N GLU A 183 83.61 -19.48 -26.37
CA GLU A 183 84.33 -20.59 -25.74
C GLU A 183 85.04 -21.46 -26.78
N LYS A 184 84.37 -21.81 -27.88
CA LYS A 184 85.00 -22.52 -29.01
C LYS A 184 86.17 -21.74 -29.60
N ALA A 185 86.04 -20.41 -29.74
CA ALA A 185 87.12 -19.56 -30.23
C ALA A 185 88.32 -19.53 -29.26
N LYS A 186 88.07 -19.37 -27.95
CA LYS A 186 89.12 -19.46 -26.91
C LYS A 186 89.80 -20.82 -26.91
N MET A 187 89.05 -21.91 -27.05
CA MET A 187 89.62 -23.24 -27.17
C MET A 187 90.48 -23.36 -28.42
N LYS A 188 90.00 -22.90 -29.59
CA LYS A 188 90.80 -22.85 -30.84
C LYS A 188 92.09 -22.03 -30.71
N GLU A 189 92.05 -20.88 -30.04
CA GLU A 189 93.26 -20.09 -29.76
C GLU A 189 94.22 -20.81 -28.81
N ARG A 190 93.71 -21.47 -27.75
CA ARG A 190 94.54 -22.33 -26.89
C ARG A 190 95.17 -23.48 -27.67
N TYR A 191 94.42 -24.13 -28.56
CA TYR A 191 94.97 -25.17 -29.43
C TYR A 191 96.07 -24.60 -30.34
N LYS A 192 95.87 -23.42 -30.94
CA LYS A 192 96.89 -22.76 -31.77
C LYS A 192 98.15 -22.38 -30.99
N SER A 193 98.01 -21.76 -29.82
CA SER A 193 99.14 -21.33 -29.00
C SER A 193 99.93 -22.51 -28.44
N VAL A 194 99.25 -23.60 -28.05
CA VAL A 194 99.91 -24.86 -27.68
C VAL A 194 100.60 -25.52 -28.88
N LYS A 195 99.99 -25.49 -30.08
CA LYS A 195 100.62 -26.01 -31.31
C LYS A 195 101.86 -25.21 -31.71
N GLU A 196 101.84 -23.89 -31.58
CA GLU A 196 103.01 -23.03 -31.81
C GLU A 196 104.11 -23.26 -30.76
N SER A 197 103.77 -23.31 -29.48
CA SER A 197 104.77 -23.56 -28.42
C SER A 197 105.42 -24.94 -28.52
N ILE A 198 104.69 -25.95 -29.01
CA ILE A 198 105.22 -27.29 -29.29
C ILE A 198 106.12 -27.28 -30.53
N LYS A 199 105.76 -26.56 -31.60
CA LYS A 199 106.65 -26.36 -32.76
C LYS A 199 107.96 -25.69 -32.35
N ASP A 200 107.89 -24.66 -31.51
CA ASP A 200 109.08 -23.98 -30.99
C ASP A 200 109.92 -24.89 -30.07
N LYS A 201 109.29 -25.74 -29.24
CA LYS A 201 109.97 -26.74 -28.39
C LYS A 201 110.53 -27.94 -29.18
N LEU A 202 109.99 -28.24 -30.37
CA LEU A 202 110.54 -29.24 -31.30
C LEU A 202 111.72 -28.67 -32.10
N ALA A 203 111.69 -27.38 -32.46
CA ALA A 203 112.76 -26.69 -33.16
C ALA A 203 113.96 -26.35 -32.24
N GLY A 204 113.71 -26.03 -30.97
CA GLY A 204 114.73 -25.91 -29.94
C GLY A 204 115.06 -27.28 -29.33
N LYS A 205 116.30 -27.52 -28.90
CA LYS A 205 116.73 -28.80 -28.25
C LYS A 205 116.13 -29.03 -26.84
N LYS A 206 114.87 -28.66 -26.57
CA LYS A 206 114.16 -28.83 -25.29
C LYS A 206 112.91 -29.70 -25.48
N HIS A 207 113.09 -31.02 -25.47
CA HIS A 207 112.01 -32.00 -25.66
C HIS A 207 111.31 -32.36 -24.34
N ARG A 208 110.80 -31.36 -23.61
CA ARG A 208 109.96 -31.59 -22.43
C ARG A 208 108.59 -30.98 -22.65
N PHE A 209 107.57 -31.83 -22.67
CA PHE A 209 106.17 -31.47 -22.78
C PHE A 209 105.47 -31.62 -21.43
N THR A 210 104.53 -30.73 -21.16
CA THR A 210 103.73 -30.74 -19.93
C THR A 210 102.51 -31.66 -20.13
N ILE A 211 102.03 -32.33 -19.07
CA ILE A 211 100.89 -33.28 -19.16
C ILE A 211 99.64 -32.60 -19.76
N ASP A 212 99.39 -31.33 -19.42
CA ASP A 212 98.29 -30.57 -20.01
C ASP A 212 98.50 -30.28 -21.50
N GLU A 213 99.73 -30.11 -21.98
CA GLU A 213 100.03 -29.91 -23.41
C GLU A 213 99.79 -31.19 -24.22
N MET A 214 100.07 -32.37 -23.64
CA MET A 214 99.75 -33.67 -24.26
C MET A 214 98.25 -33.98 -24.23
N ARG A 215 97.55 -33.60 -23.16
CA ARG A 215 96.09 -33.77 -23.04
C ARG A 215 95.34 -32.99 -24.13
N VAL A 216 95.78 -31.75 -24.35
CA VAL A 216 95.22 -30.86 -25.39
C VAL A 216 95.44 -31.41 -26.80
N LEU A 217 96.56 -32.08 -27.08
CA LEU A 217 96.78 -32.75 -28.37
C LEU A 217 95.88 -33.98 -28.56
N LEU A 218 95.77 -34.84 -27.54
CA LEU A 218 94.92 -36.05 -27.58
C LEU A 218 93.44 -35.71 -27.80
N GLU A 219 92.95 -34.63 -27.19
CA GLU A 219 91.57 -34.16 -27.41
C GLU A 219 91.35 -33.54 -28.79
N SER A 220 92.43 -33.13 -29.49
CA SER A 220 92.37 -32.56 -30.85
C SER A 220 92.36 -33.61 -31.97
N GLY A 221 92.59 -34.89 -31.66
CA GLY A 221 92.49 -36.00 -32.61
C GLY A 221 93.62 -36.12 -33.64
N GLU A 222 94.74 -35.42 -33.44
CA GLU A 222 95.99 -35.53 -34.23
C GLU A 222 97.13 -36.13 -33.40
#